data_AF-N1PVA0-F1
#
_entry.id   AF-N1PVA0-F1
#
_cell.length_a   1.000
_cell.length_b   1.000
_cell.length_c   1.000
_cell.angle_alpha   90.00
_cell.angle_beta   90.00
_cell.angle_gamma   90.00
#
_symmetry.space_group_name_H-M   'P 1'
#
loop_
_entity.id
_entity.type
_entity.pdbx_description
1 polymer ?
#
loop_
_entity_poly.entity_id
_entity_poly.type
_entity_poly.pdbx_seq_one_letter_code
_entity_poly.pdbx_strand_id
1 'polypeptide(L)'
;MIADSPSDLTTWVMAVHHFRQELPRDICETLERCEKEDKTDYPEYEEAVMYFYNLHLCRLDPGPKELNDSFAALEEDNAVYYSMNGPSEFFVIGNLKNWSITAELKKITEITAPGGVMVVNGHYDEARDNTTEACWENPTAKTKWIRYPLSSHMPKLEETEGFLKDLGRFLTLE
;
A
#
# COMPACT_ATOMS: atom_id res chain seq x y z
N MET A 1 -0.08 1.79 -14.99
CA MET A 1 -0.95 1.92 -13.80
C MET A 1 -0.04 2.00 -12.59
N ILE A 2 -0.32 2.91 -11.67
CA ILE A 2 0.30 3.04 -10.35
C ILE A 2 -0.84 2.76 -9.37
N ALA A 3 -0.83 1.64 -8.67
CA ALA A 3 -1.93 1.19 -7.83
C ALA A 3 -1.44 1.01 -6.40
N ASP A 4 -2.18 1.60 -5.46
CA ASP A 4 -1.97 1.42 -4.02
C ASP A 4 -0.51 1.76 -3.64
N SER A 5 0.11 2.78 -4.27
CA SER A 5 1.57 2.99 -4.22
C SER A 5 1.95 4.41 -3.77
N PRO A 6 2.81 4.57 -2.76
CA PRO A 6 3.37 5.87 -2.40
C PRO A 6 4.42 6.35 -3.41
N SER A 7 4.61 7.66 -3.53
CA SER A 7 5.76 8.24 -4.24
C SER A 7 7.06 8.24 -3.44
N ASP A 8 6.96 8.15 -2.11
CA ASP A 8 8.09 8.11 -1.18
C ASP A 8 7.72 7.47 0.16
N LEU A 9 8.69 6.81 0.80
CA LEU A 9 8.43 6.07 2.04
C LEU A 9 8.43 6.96 3.30
N THR A 10 8.93 8.19 3.23
CA THR A 10 8.84 9.12 4.37
C THR A 10 7.40 9.56 4.59
N THR A 11 6.70 9.97 3.53
CA THR A 11 5.28 10.34 3.56
C THR A 11 4.40 9.14 3.88
N TRP A 12 4.73 7.96 3.33
CA TRP A 12 4.09 6.69 3.68
C TRP A 12 4.10 6.44 5.19
N VAL A 13 5.28 6.39 5.81
CA VAL A 13 5.42 6.08 7.24
C VAL A 13 4.65 7.10 8.09
N MET A 14 4.69 8.38 7.74
CA MET A 14 3.89 9.41 8.43
C MET A 14 2.38 9.16 8.29
N ALA A 15 1.91 8.80 7.09
CA ALA A 15 0.50 8.51 6.83
C ALA A 15 0.04 7.29 7.65
N VAL A 16 0.80 6.20 7.61
CA VAL A 16 0.40 4.98 8.30
C VAL A 16 0.49 5.12 9.82
N HIS A 17 1.46 5.87 10.36
CA HIS A 17 1.48 6.21 11.78
C HIS A 17 0.22 6.96 12.23
N HIS A 18 -0.35 7.80 11.37
CA HIS A 18 -1.62 8.47 11.69
C HIS A 18 -2.77 7.46 11.84
N PHE A 19 -2.92 6.51 10.92
CA PHE A 19 -3.97 5.49 10.99
C PHE A 19 -3.76 4.51 12.15
N ARG A 20 -2.51 4.22 12.50
CA ARG A 20 -2.20 3.44 13.70
C ARG A 20 -2.79 4.08 14.95
N GLN A 21 -2.82 5.41 15.06
CA GLN A 21 -3.41 6.09 16.21
C GLN A 21 -4.96 6.02 16.25
N GLU A 22 -5.60 5.54 15.18
CA GLU A 22 -7.05 5.28 15.15
C GLU A 22 -7.42 3.87 15.61
N LEU A 23 -6.43 2.97 15.78
CA LEU A 23 -6.66 1.61 16.27
C LEU A 23 -7.04 1.61 17.77
N PRO A 24 -7.64 0.50 18.26
CA PRO A 24 -7.80 0.29 19.69
C PRO A 24 -6.47 0.45 20.45
N ARG A 25 -6.54 1.09 21.62
CA ARG A 25 -5.36 1.49 22.38
C ARG A 25 -4.41 0.32 22.70
N ASP A 26 -4.97 -0.83 23.06
CA ASP A 26 -4.24 -2.07 23.35
C ASP A 26 -3.47 -2.59 22.13
N ILE A 27 -4.05 -2.48 20.93
CA ILE A 27 -3.37 -2.81 19.67
C ILE A 27 -2.21 -1.83 19.42
N CYS A 28 -2.44 -0.52 19.56
CA CYS A 28 -1.38 0.49 19.42
C CYS A 28 -0.21 0.24 20.36
N GLU A 29 -0.50 0.05 21.66
CA GLU A 29 0.51 -0.18 22.70
C GLU A 29 1.30 -1.48 22.43
N THR A 30 0.65 -2.50 21.88
CA THR A 30 1.30 -3.76 21.49
C THR A 30 2.28 -3.54 20.34
N LEU A 31 1.85 -2.89 19.25
CA LEU A 31 2.71 -2.57 18.12
C LEU A 31 3.93 -1.74 18.55
N GLU A 32 3.71 -0.65 19.29
CA GLU A 32 4.78 0.25 19.75
C GLU A 32 5.78 -0.46 20.67
N ARG A 33 5.30 -1.29 21.61
CA ARG A 33 6.17 -2.03 22.53
C ARG A 33 7.01 -3.05 21.78
N CYS A 34 6.41 -3.87 20.92
CA CYS A 34 7.13 -4.90 20.17
C CYS A 34 8.16 -4.30 19.23
N GLU A 35 7.84 -3.21 18.54
CA GLU A 35 8.78 -2.46 17.69
C GLU A 35 9.96 -1.89 18.48
N LYS A 36 9.69 -1.32 19.66
CA LYS A 36 10.74 -0.74 20.53
C LYS A 36 11.64 -1.80 21.17
N GLU A 37 11.08 -2.96 21.49
CA GLU A 37 11.79 -4.07 22.15
C GLU A 37 12.41 -5.07 21.16
N ASP A 38 12.31 -4.83 19.85
CA ASP A 38 12.76 -5.73 18.79
C ASP A 38 12.13 -7.14 18.88
N LYS A 39 10.83 -7.17 19.18
CA LYS A 39 9.99 -8.38 19.34
C LYS A 39 8.91 -8.46 18.25
N THR A 40 9.29 -8.13 17.04
CA THR A 40 8.35 -8.10 15.89
C THR A 40 8.06 -9.50 15.32
N ASP A 41 8.72 -10.54 15.85
CA ASP A 41 8.49 -11.95 15.58
C ASP A 41 7.53 -12.61 16.59
N TYR A 42 6.96 -11.85 17.54
CA TYR A 42 6.08 -12.39 18.57
C TYR A 42 4.64 -12.50 18.06
N PRO A 43 3.88 -13.54 18.46
CA PRO A 43 2.48 -13.73 18.02
C PRO A 43 1.57 -12.53 18.29
N GLU A 44 1.77 -11.84 19.42
CA GLU A 44 1.01 -10.63 19.77
C GLU A 44 1.26 -9.46 18.80
N TYR A 45 2.46 -9.38 18.21
CA TYR A 45 2.76 -8.38 17.19
C TYR A 45 2.07 -8.74 15.88
N GLU A 46 2.14 -10.01 15.49
CA GLU A 46 1.48 -10.52 14.29
C GLU A 46 -0.05 -10.31 14.35
N GLU A 47 -0.69 -10.62 15.47
CA GLU A 47 -2.13 -10.38 15.69
C GLU A 47 -2.47 -8.88 15.55
N ALA A 48 -1.64 -8.01 16.11
CA ALA A 48 -1.83 -6.56 16.02
C ALA A 48 -1.60 -6.01 14.60
N VAL A 49 -0.62 -6.55 13.86
CA VAL A 49 -0.38 -6.26 12.44
C VAL A 49 -1.59 -6.71 11.61
N MET A 50 -2.09 -7.92 11.84
CA MET A 50 -3.25 -8.47 11.14
C MET A 50 -4.52 -7.64 11.39
N TYR A 51 -4.70 -7.10 12.59
CA TYR A 51 -5.79 -6.18 12.87
C TYR A 51 -5.73 -4.93 11.97
N PHE A 52 -4.53 -4.36 11.78
CA PHE A 52 -4.32 -3.24 10.86
C PHE A 52 -4.55 -3.67 9.40
N TYR A 53 -4.02 -4.83 8.97
CA TYR A 53 -4.20 -5.34 7.61
C TYR A 53 -5.66 -5.58 7.24
N ASN A 54 -6.48 -6.07 8.17
CA ASN A 54 -7.92 -6.27 7.95
C ASN A 54 -8.69 -4.94 7.71
N LEU A 55 -8.12 -3.80 8.12
CA LEU A 55 -8.71 -2.49 7.91
C LEU A 55 -8.17 -1.79 6.66
N HIS A 56 -6.86 -1.90 6.43
CA HIS A 56 -6.12 -1.03 5.52
C HIS A 56 -5.38 -1.75 4.39
N LEU A 57 -5.14 -3.07 4.50
CA LEU A 57 -4.50 -3.87 3.45
C LEU A 57 -5.54 -4.61 2.59
N CYS A 58 -6.37 -5.43 3.22
CA CYS A 58 -7.48 -6.12 2.55
C CYS A 58 -8.61 -6.36 3.53
N ARG A 59 -9.83 -5.94 3.17
CA ARG A 59 -11.00 -5.94 4.05
C ARG A 59 -11.91 -7.16 3.85
N LEU A 60 -11.54 -8.09 2.97
CA LEU A 60 -12.29 -9.31 2.74
C LEU A 60 -12.01 -10.32 3.86
N ASP A 61 -13.08 -10.83 4.46
CA ASP A 61 -13.05 -11.88 5.47
C ASP A 61 -14.04 -13.01 5.09
N PRO A 62 -13.56 -14.24 4.85
CA PRO A 62 -12.16 -14.67 4.90
C PRO A 62 -11.30 -14.02 3.80
N GLY A 63 -10.01 -13.85 4.09
CA GLY A 63 -9.04 -13.30 3.14
C GLY A 63 -8.95 -14.13 1.85
N PRO A 64 -8.74 -13.51 0.68
CA PRO A 64 -8.63 -14.21 -0.60
C PRO A 64 -7.48 -15.21 -0.62
N LYS A 65 -7.61 -16.29 -1.39
CA LYS A 65 -6.58 -17.33 -1.50
C LYS A 65 -5.25 -16.75 -1.97
N GLU A 66 -5.30 -15.86 -2.95
CA GLU A 66 -4.13 -15.24 -3.58
C GLU A 66 -3.32 -14.40 -2.58
N LEU A 67 -4.02 -13.73 -1.65
CA LEU A 67 -3.38 -12.97 -0.57
C LEU A 67 -2.78 -13.92 0.48
N ASN A 68 -3.53 -14.93 0.90
CA ASN A 68 -3.05 -15.91 1.89
C ASN A 68 -1.84 -16.71 1.37
N ASP A 69 -1.83 -17.08 0.09
CA ASP A 69 -0.67 -17.71 -0.56
C ASP A 69 0.57 -16.78 -0.52
N SER A 70 0.37 -15.47 -0.66
CA SER A 70 1.45 -14.48 -0.59
C SER A 70 2.01 -14.35 0.83
N PHE A 71 1.14 -14.38 1.85
CA PHE A 71 1.58 -14.43 3.25
C PHE A 71 2.33 -15.72 3.58
N ALA A 72 1.83 -16.87 3.13
CA ALA A 72 2.51 -18.14 3.33
C ALA A 72 3.92 -18.17 2.69
N ALA A 73 4.10 -17.52 1.53
CA ALA A 73 5.41 -17.37 0.91
C ALA A 73 6.36 -16.47 1.73
N LEU A 74 5.85 -15.41 2.35
CA LEU A 74 6.62 -14.57 3.26
C LEU A 74 7.01 -15.32 4.55
N GLU A 75 6.13 -16.18 5.07
CA GLU A 75 6.45 -17.04 6.20
C GLU A 75 7.55 -18.06 5.88
N GLU A 76 7.58 -18.59 4.64
CA GLU A 76 8.61 -19.51 4.18
C GLU A 76 9.98 -18.83 4.02
N ASP A 77 10.02 -17.65 3.41
CA ASP A 77 11.24 -16.83 3.27
C ASP A 77 10.92 -15.33 3.20
N ASN A 78 11.23 -14.61 4.29
CA ASN A 78 11.02 -13.16 4.38
C ASN A 78 12.28 -12.33 4.09
N ALA A 79 13.40 -12.92 3.66
CA ALA A 79 14.70 -12.24 3.67
C ALA A 79 14.69 -10.93 2.85
N VAL A 80 14.06 -10.94 1.68
CA VAL A 80 13.94 -9.74 0.82
C VAL A 80 13.03 -8.71 1.47
N TYR A 81 11.84 -9.11 1.91
CA TYR A 81 10.86 -8.21 2.50
C TYR A 81 11.42 -7.53 3.76
N TYR A 82 12.01 -8.31 4.66
CA TYR A 82 12.60 -7.80 5.89
C TYR A 82 13.78 -6.84 5.61
N SER A 83 14.67 -7.21 4.67
CA SER A 83 15.86 -6.40 4.35
C SER A 83 15.51 -5.08 3.64
N MET A 84 14.50 -5.11 2.77
CA MET A 84 14.11 -3.94 1.97
C MET A 84 13.11 -3.05 2.70
N ASN A 85 12.07 -3.65 3.29
CA ASN A 85 10.98 -2.96 3.96
C ASN A 85 11.16 -2.98 5.47
N GLY A 86 10.99 -4.16 6.09
CA GLY A 86 10.93 -4.34 7.53
C GLY A 86 9.92 -5.45 7.88
N PRO A 87 9.51 -5.57 9.15
CA PRO A 87 8.61 -6.63 9.59
C PRO A 87 7.13 -6.40 9.23
N SER A 88 6.72 -5.18 8.86
CA SER A 88 5.34 -4.86 8.48
C SER A 88 5.27 -3.67 7.53
N GLU A 89 4.14 -3.49 6.83
CA GLU A 89 3.92 -2.37 5.88
C GLU A 89 4.16 -1.00 6.52
N PHE A 90 3.98 -0.90 7.84
CA PHE A 90 4.06 0.36 8.59
C PHE A 90 5.28 0.51 9.48
N PHE A 91 6.16 -0.49 9.52
CA PHE A 91 7.43 -0.42 10.26
C PHE A 91 8.62 -0.57 9.30
N VAL A 92 8.79 0.46 8.47
CA VAL A 92 9.80 0.49 7.41
C VAL A 92 11.19 0.86 7.96
N ILE A 93 11.97 -0.14 8.35
CA ILE A 93 13.33 0.03 8.91
C ILE A 93 14.44 -0.40 7.95
N GLY A 94 14.09 -1.08 6.86
CA GLY A 94 14.98 -1.62 5.86
C GLY A 94 15.59 -0.59 4.91
N ASN A 95 16.14 -1.08 3.80
CA ASN A 95 16.86 -0.26 2.83
C ASN A 95 15.99 0.81 2.15
N LEU A 96 14.67 0.61 2.06
CA LEU A 96 13.76 1.54 1.40
C LEU A 96 13.30 2.71 2.28
N LYS A 97 13.65 2.77 3.58
CA LYS A 97 13.11 3.79 4.52
C LYS A 97 13.23 5.25 4.08
N ASN A 98 14.21 5.57 3.22
CA ASN A 98 14.43 6.90 2.65
C ASN A 98 14.21 6.96 1.13
N TRP A 99 13.59 5.94 0.54
CA TRP A 99 13.35 5.85 -0.90
C TRP A 99 12.28 6.86 -1.33
N SER A 100 12.51 7.47 -2.48
CA SER A 100 11.57 8.39 -3.13
C SER A 100 11.77 8.38 -4.64
N ILE A 101 10.66 8.42 -5.38
CA ILE A 101 10.66 8.68 -6.82
C ILE A 101 9.99 10.00 -7.18
N THR A 102 9.55 10.77 -6.17
CA THR A 102 8.74 11.99 -6.33
C THR A 102 9.34 12.94 -7.38
N ALA A 103 10.66 13.16 -7.33
CA ALA A 103 11.37 14.03 -8.27
C ALA A 103 11.49 13.44 -9.68
N GLU A 104 11.43 12.12 -9.81
CA GLU A 104 11.60 11.37 -11.06
C GLU A 104 10.28 11.19 -11.81
N LEU A 105 9.12 11.34 -11.15
CA LEU A 105 7.80 11.25 -11.77
C LEU A 105 7.62 12.21 -12.95
N LYS A 106 8.32 13.35 -12.97
CA LYS A 106 8.35 14.28 -14.12
C LYS A 106 8.92 13.69 -15.41
N LYS A 107 9.61 12.55 -15.34
CA LYS A 107 10.09 11.79 -16.51
C LYS A 107 8.95 11.03 -17.20
N ILE A 108 7.79 10.91 -16.55
CA ILE A 108 6.58 10.34 -17.14
C ILE A 108 5.88 11.45 -17.92
N THR A 109 6.09 11.43 -19.23
CA THR A 109 5.62 12.45 -20.17
C THR A 109 4.71 11.80 -21.20
N GLU A 110 4.01 12.61 -22.00
CA GLU A 110 3.25 12.11 -23.16
C GLU A 110 4.09 11.30 -24.16
N ILE A 111 5.42 11.49 -24.16
CA ILE A 111 6.34 10.72 -25.02
C ILE A 111 6.63 9.35 -24.40
N THR A 112 6.89 9.29 -23.09
CA THR A 112 7.25 8.04 -22.40
C THR A 112 6.03 7.19 -22.03
N ALA A 113 4.87 7.82 -21.84
CA ALA A 113 3.60 7.19 -21.54
C ALA A 113 2.46 7.82 -22.39
N PRO A 114 2.41 7.54 -23.70
CA PRO A 114 1.43 8.16 -24.61
C PRO A 114 -0.02 7.81 -24.30
N GLY A 115 -0.27 6.64 -23.71
CA GLY A 115 -1.60 6.23 -23.21
C GLY A 115 -1.99 6.86 -21.87
N GLY A 116 -1.10 7.67 -21.28
CA GLY A 116 -1.30 8.26 -19.96
C GLY A 116 -0.96 7.33 -18.80
N VAL A 117 -1.32 7.75 -17.60
CA VAL A 117 -1.07 7.05 -16.33
C VAL A 117 -2.39 6.91 -15.58
N MET A 118 -2.76 5.67 -15.26
CA MET A 118 -3.84 5.39 -14.32
C MET A 118 -3.26 5.30 -12.90
N VAL A 119 -3.74 6.14 -12.00
CA VAL A 119 -3.46 6.11 -10.56
C VAL A 119 -4.66 5.48 -9.85
N VAL A 120 -4.42 4.57 -8.92
CA VAL A 120 -5.45 3.84 -8.18
C VAL A 120 -5.10 3.81 -6.70
N ASN A 121 -6.10 4.00 -5.85
CA ASN A 121 -6.05 3.65 -4.43
C ASN A 121 -7.46 3.35 -3.89
N GLY A 122 -7.54 2.66 -2.76
CA GLY A 122 -8.79 2.46 -2.04
C GLY A 122 -9.23 3.65 -1.19
N HIS A 123 -10.49 3.67 -0.79
CA HIS A 123 -10.96 4.64 0.21
C HIS A 123 -10.28 4.44 1.56
N TYR A 124 -10.10 3.18 1.97
CA TYR A 124 -9.55 2.75 3.26
C TYR A 124 -8.06 2.39 3.22
N ASP A 125 -7.41 2.63 2.08
CA ASP A 125 -6.03 2.24 1.79
C ASP A 125 -5.02 2.78 2.82
N GLU A 126 -3.92 2.08 3.02
CA GLU A 126 -2.73 2.63 3.66
C GLU A 126 -2.02 3.66 2.75
N ALA A 127 -2.13 3.48 1.42
CA ALA A 127 -1.73 4.41 0.37
C ALA A 127 -2.80 5.50 0.13
N ARG A 128 -3.12 6.30 1.15
CA ARG A 128 -4.09 7.40 1.00
C ARG A 128 -3.59 8.50 0.06
N ASP A 129 -4.51 9.40 -0.27
CA ASP A 129 -4.34 10.47 -1.25
C ASP A 129 -3.02 11.24 -1.09
N ASN A 130 -2.61 11.57 0.14
CA ASN A 130 -1.35 12.28 0.40
C ASN A 130 -0.08 11.53 -0.02
N THR A 131 -0.11 10.20 -0.06
CA THR A 131 1.04 9.38 -0.49
C THR A 131 1.06 9.17 -2.01
N THR A 132 -0.10 9.25 -2.65
CA THR A 132 -0.30 8.98 -4.09
C THR A 132 -0.40 10.25 -4.94
N GLU A 133 -0.66 11.41 -4.33
CA GLU A 133 -0.92 12.69 -5.01
C GLU A 133 0.20 13.07 -5.98
N ALA A 134 1.47 12.86 -5.61
CA ALA A 134 2.60 13.13 -6.50
C ALA A 134 2.54 12.30 -7.81
N CYS A 135 2.03 11.06 -7.76
CA CYS A 135 1.84 10.22 -8.94
C CYS A 135 0.74 10.74 -9.88
N TRP A 136 -0.17 11.56 -9.36
CA TRP A 136 -1.20 12.25 -10.12
C TRP A 136 -0.73 13.60 -10.68
N GLU A 137 0.00 14.39 -9.87
CA GLU A 137 0.36 15.78 -10.20
C GLU A 137 1.67 15.93 -10.98
N ASN A 138 2.69 15.12 -10.68
CA ASN A 138 4.04 15.34 -11.21
C ASN A 138 4.26 14.86 -12.66
N PRO A 139 3.60 13.80 -13.16
CA PRO A 139 3.68 13.44 -14.57
C PRO A 139 3.15 14.56 -15.46
N THR A 140 3.79 14.77 -16.62
CA THR A 140 3.22 15.63 -17.68
C THR A 140 2.36 14.86 -18.66
N ALA A 141 2.42 13.52 -18.62
CA ALA A 141 1.46 12.65 -19.30
C ALA A 141 0.05 12.86 -18.73
N LYS A 142 -0.99 12.57 -19.52
CA LYS A 142 -2.36 12.56 -19.02
C LYS A 142 -2.49 11.57 -17.87
N THR A 143 -2.99 12.03 -16.73
CA THR A 143 -3.27 11.17 -15.58
C THR A 143 -4.77 10.94 -15.43
N LYS A 144 -5.15 9.75 -14.95
CA LYS A 144 -6.52 9.41 -14.54
C LYS A 144 -6.43 8.77 -13.16
N TRP A 145 -7.05 9.36 -12.16
CA TRP A 145 -7.11 8.80 -10.81
C TRP A 145 -8.48 8.19 -10.55
N ILE A 146 -8.49 6.92 -10.16
CA ILE A 146 -9.69 6.21 -9.73
C ILE A 146 -9.52 5.80 -8.27
N ARG A 147 -10.47 6.22 -7.43
CA ARG A 147 -10.53 5.83 -6.02
C ARG A 147 -11.69 4.87 -5.80
N TYR A 148 -11.39 3.71 -5.23
CA TYR A 148 -12.35 2.63 -5.00
C TYR A 148 -13.04 2.79 -3.65
N PRO A 149 -14.36 3.08 -3.60
CA PRO A 149 -15.02 3.57 -2.39
C PRO A 149 -15.15 2.51 -1.28
N LEU A 150 -15.07 1.22 -1.61
CA LEU A 150 -15.24 0.13 -0.64
C LEU A 150 -13.93 -0.65 -0.39
N SER A 151 -12.86 -0.29 -1.09
CA SER A 151 -11.56 -0.97 -1.03
C SER A 151 -10.56 -0.30 -0.08
N SER A 152 -9.57 -1.06 0.38
CA SER A 152 -8.34 -0.59 0.99
C SER A 152 -7.16 -0.75 0.01
N HIS A 153 -6.04 -1.38 0.37
CA HIS A 153 -4.85 -1.55 -0.47
C HIS A 153 -5.00 -2.61 -1.56
N MET A 154 -6.15 -3.30 -1.62
CA MET A 154 -6.38 -4.38 -2.57
C MET A 154 -7.67 -4.22 -3.38
N PRO A 155 -7.89 -3.09 -4.09
CA PRO A 155 -9.08 -2.89 -4.92
C PRO A 155 -9.26 -3.94 -6.01
N LYS A 156 -8.16 -4.51 -6.51
CA LYS A 156 -8.16 -5.65 -7.44
C LYS A 156 -8.85 -6.91 -6.89
N LEU A 157 -8.84 -7.11 -5.58
CA LEU A 157 -9.51 -8.22 -4.89
C LEU A 157 -10.85 -7.79 -4.28
N GLU A 158 -10.92 -6.60 -3.70
CA GLU A 158 -12.08 -6.10 -2.94
C GLU A 158 -13.23 -5.62 -3.83
N GLU A 159 -12.92 -5.01 -4.99
CA GLU A 159 -13.89 -4.51 -5.97
C GLU A 159 -13.54 -5.00 -7.39
N THR A 160 -13.21 -6.31 -7.53
CA THR A 160 -12.63 -6.91 -8.74
C THR A 160 -13.34 -6.57 -10.04
N GLU A 161 -14.68 -6.65 -10.09
CA GLU A 161 -15.43 -6.36 -11.34
C GLU A 161 -15.26 -4.90 -11.77
N GLY A 162 -15.39 -3.97 -10.82
CA GLY A 162 -15.15 -2.54 -11.06
C GLY A 162 -13.71 -2.29 -11.49
N PHE A 163 -12.77 -2.91 -10.78
CA PHE A 163 -11.34 -2.80 -11.07
C PHE A 163 -10.99 -3.25 -12.48
N LEU A 164 -11.41 -4.46 -12.87
CA LEU A 164 -11.12 -5.02 -14.19
C LEU A 164 -11.80 -4.22 -15.32
N LYS A 165 -13.00 -3.69 -15.08
CA LYS A 165 -13.70 -2.86 -16.05
C LYS A 165 -12.95 -1.55 -16.33
N ASP A 166 -12.51 -0.86 -15.27
CA ASP A 166 -11.80 0.40 -15.43
C ASP A 166 -10.38 0.22 -15.94
N LEU A 167 -9.68 -0.84 -15.52
CA LEU A 167 -8.40 -1.24 -16.09
C LEU A 167 -8.55 -1.58 -17.58
N GLY A 168 -9.57 -2.35 -17.96
CA GLY A 168 -9.84 -2.71 -19.36
C GLY A 168 -10.07 -1.47 -20.23
N ARG A 169 -10.88 -0.52 -19.76
CA ARG A 169 -11.07 0.78 -20.45
C ARG A 169 -9.76 1.55 -20.60
N PHE A 170 -8.96 1.61 -19.54
CA PHE A 170 -7.67 2.30 -19.58
C PHE A 170 -6.71 1.66 -20.59
N LEU A 171 -6.64 0.32 -20.64
CA LEU A 171 -5.73 -0.40 -21.53
C LEU A 171 -6.16 -0.39 -23.00
N THR A 172 -7.46 -0.23 -23.28
CA THR A 172 -8.00 -0.24 -24.65
C THR A 172 -8.12 1.15 -25.27
N LEU A 173 -8.00 2.22 -24.47
CA LEU A 173 -8.08 3.62 -24.91
C LEU A 173 -9.33 3.92 -25.78
N GLU A 174 -10.47 3.31 -25.45
CA GLU A 174 -11.81 3.78 -25.86
C GLU A 174 -12.31 4.94 -24.98
#